data_AF-A0A378KCZ8-F1
#
_entry.id   AF-A0A378KCZ8-F1
#
_cell.length_a   1.000
_cell.length_b   1.000
_cell.length_c   1.000
_cell.angle_alpha   90.00
_cell.angle_beta   90.00
_cell.angle_gamma   90.00
#
_symmetry.space_group_name_H-M   'P 1'
#
loop_
_entity.id
_entity.type
_entity.pdbx_description
1 polymer ?
#
loop_
_entity_poly.entity_id
_entity_poly.type
_entity_poly.pdbx_seq_one_letter_code
_entity_poly.pdbx_strand_id
1 'polypeptide(L)' 'MSGKKIGYIRVSSFDQNPERQLEGISVHKKFIDKASGKKYGPSST' A
#
# COMPACT_ATOMS: atom_id res chain seq x y z
N MET A 1 -20.53 -19.41 -0.44
CA MET A 1 -19.12 -19.08 -0.76
C MET A 1 -18.59 -18.15 0.34
N SER A 2 -17.65 -18.62 1.18
CA SER A 2 -16.97 -17.71 2.11
C SER A 2 -15.87 -16.97 1.33
N GLY A 3 -16.11 -15.70 1.03
CA GLY A 3 -15.13 -14.85 0.36
C GLY A 3 -13.99 -14.51 1.32
N LYS A 4 -12.74 -14.61 0.86
CA LYS A 4 -11.58 -14.12 1.62
C LYS A 4 -11.47 -12.61 1.44
N LYS A 5 -11.57 -11.85 2.53
CA LYS A 5 -11.27 -10.41 2.54
C LYS A 5 -9.76 -10.20 2.40
N ILE A 6 -9.34 -9.44 1.40
CA ILE A 6 -7.95 -9.08 1.16
C ILE A 6 -7.80 -7.58 1.39
N GLY A 7 -6.86 -7.19 2.23
CA GLY A 7 -6.50 -5.79 2.47
C GLY A 7 -5.36 -5.37 1.55
N TYR A 8 -5.47 -4.16 0.99
CA TYR A 8 -4.41 -3.52 0.20
C TYR A 8 -4.09 -2.17 0.81
N ILE A 9 -2.80 -1.95 1.08
CA ILE A 9 -2.26 -0.72 1.66
C ILE A 9 -1.26 -0.16 0.66
N ARG A 10 -1.35 1.14 0.39
CA ARG A 10 -0.39 1.84 -0.48
C ARG A 10 0.19 3.03 0.28
N VAL A 11 1.51 3.16 0.23
CA VAL A 11 2.25 4.30 0.78
C VAL A 11 3.24 4.82 -0.26
N SER A 12 3.31 6.14 -0.41
CA SER A 12 4.23 6.84 -1.31
C SER A 12 5.51 7.32 -0.61
N SER A 13 5.52 7.32 0.71
CA SER A 13 6.64 7.81 1.54
C SER A 13 6.71 7.03 2.86
N PHE A 14 7.91 6.93 3.43
CA PHE A 14 8.16 6.15 4.64
C PHE A 14 7.47 6.73 5.89
N ASP A 15 7.20 8.04 5.90
CA ASP A 15 6.52 8.73 7.00
C ASP A 15 5.01 8.48 7.03
N GLN A 16 4.43 7.89 5.98
CA GLN A 16 3.02 7.52 6.00
C GLN A 16 2.84 6.28 6.87
N ASN A 17 1.86 6.29 7.77
CA ASN A 17 1.60 5.17 8.66
C ASN A 17 0.65 4.14 8.00
N PRO A 18 1.15 3.02 7.44
CA PRO A 18 0.35 2.05 6.68
C PRO A 18 -0.70 1.34 7.55
N GLU A 19 -0.43 1.19 8.84
CA GLU A 19 -1.23 0.34 9.74
C GLU A 19 -2.60 0.95 10.04
N ARG A 20 -2.69 2.29 10.09
CA ARG A 20 -3.95 3.02 10.30
C ARG A 20 -4.96 2.81 9.17
N GLN A 21 -4.53 2.46 7.96
CA GLN A 21 -5.45 2.29 6.82
C GLN A 21 -6.38 1.07 6.98
N LEU A 22 -5.94 0.04 7.70
CA LEU A 22 -6.72 -1.17 7.96
C LEU A 22 -7.00 -1.38 9.46
N GLU A 23 -6.87 -0.33 10.26
CA GLU A 23 -7.20 -0.38 11.69
C GLU A 23 -8.69 -0.73 11.87
N GLY A 24 -8.99 -1.75 12.68
CA GLY A 24 -10.34 -2.26 12.86
C GLY A 24 -10.89 -3.12 11.71
N ILE A 25 -10.15 -3.31 10.61
CA ILE A 25 -10.61 -4.12 9.47
C ILE A 25 -9.98 -5.52 9.52
N SER A 26 -10.82 -6.54 9.75
CA SER A 26 -10.41 -7.94 9.68
C SER A 26 -10.29 -8.41 8.22
N VAL A 27 -9.06 -8.73 7.82
CA VAL A 27 -8.72 -9.26 6.51
C VAL A 27 -7.89 -10.53 6.67
N HIS A 28 -8.03 -11.46 5.73
CA HIS A 28 -7.32 -12.73 5.72
C HIS A 28 -5.88 -12.59 5.23
N LYS A 29 -5.62 -11.58 4.38
CA LYS A 29 -4.30 -11.29 3.84
C LYS A 29 -4.15 -9.80 3.62
N LYS A 30 -2.95 -9.26 3.84
CA LYS A 30 -2.59 -7.85 3.61
C LYS A 30 -1.49 -7.78 2.56
N PHE A 31 -1.59 -6.82 1.65
CA PHE A 31 -0.55 -6.46 0.69
C PHE A 31 -0.17 -5.00 0.91
N ILE A 32 1.13 -4.70 0.92
CA ILE A 32 1.63 -3.34 1.14
C ILE A 32 2.49 -2.97 -0.07
N ASP A 33 2.04 -1.96 -0.82
CA ASP A 33 2.76 -1.39 -1.95
C ASP A 33 3.46 -0.09 -1.51
N LYS A 34 4.79 -0.10 -1.54
CA LYS A 34 5.63 1.07 -1.20
C LYS A 34 6.08 1.74 -2.50
N ALA A 35 5.32 2.71 -2.98
CA ALA A 35 5.68 3.49 -4.15
C ALA A 35 6.61 4.63 -3.73
N SER A 36 7.91 4.37 -3.58
CA SER A 36 8.90 5.45 -3.42
C SER A 36 8.69 6.47 -4.54
N GLY A 37 8.30 7.69 -4.17
CA GLY A 37 8.05 8.79 -5.08
C GLY A 37 9.34 9.29 -5.74
N LYS A 38 9.99 8.45 -6.56
CA LYS A 38 11.07 8.87 -7.45
C LYS A 38 11.36 7.81 -8.53
N LYS A 39 10.53 7.77 -9.58
CA LYS A 39 11.01 7.41 -10.93
C LYS A 39 11.01 8.68 -11.76
N TYR A 40 12.05 9.50 -11.62
CA TYR A 40 12.42 10.33 -12.76
C TYR A 40 12.89 9.33 -13.81
N GLY A 41 12.04 9.02 -14.78
CA GLY A 41 12.57 8.55 -16.06
C GLY A 41 13.60 9.56 -16.55
N PRO A 42 14.61 9.16 -17.33
CA PRO A 42 15.54 10.13 -17.89
C PRO A 42 14.70 11.20 -18.59
N SER A 43 14.73 12.41 -18.04
CA SER A 43 14.27 13.58 -18.74
C SER A 43 15.15 13.66 -19.97
N SER A 44 14.64 13.17 -21.11
CA SER A 44 15.28 13.33 -22.40
C SER A 44 15.54 14.82 -22.58
N THR A 45 16.80 15.19 -22.38
CA THR A 45 17.40 16.42 -22.87
C THR A 45 18.13 16.06 -24.15
#